data_AF-A0A356ANQ5-F1
#
_entry.id   AF-A0A356ANQ5-F1
#
_cell.length_a   1.000
_cell.length_b   1.000
_cell.length_c   1.000
_cell.angle_alpha   90.00
_cell.angle_beta   90.00
_cell.angle_gamma   90.00
#
_symmetry.space_group_name_H-M   'P 1'
#
loop_
_entity.id
_entity.type
_entity.pdbx_description
1 polymer ?
#
loop_
_entity_poly.entity_id
_entity_poly.type
_entity_poly.pdbx_seq_one_letter_code
_entity_poly.pdbx_strand_id
1 'polypeptide(L)' 'GGVVLAIRRELGLPVKLIGFGEQLDDLQPFDADEFAAALFEKENS' A
#
# COMPACT_ATOMS: atom_id res chain seq x y z
N GLY A 1 2.19 -2.15 -5.73
CA GLY A 1 1.91 -0.73 -6.04
C GLY A 1 0.72 -0.55 -6.95
N GLY A 2 0.88 -0.79 -8.25
CA GLY A 2 -0.12 -0.45 -9.27
C GLY A 2 -1.53 -1.03 -9.08
N VAL A 3 -1.65 -2.23 -8.49
CA VAL A 3 -2.95 -2.87 -8.24
C VAL A 3 -3.83 -2.08 -7.26
N VAL A 4 -3.25 -1.45 -6.25
CA VAL A 4 -3.97 -0.65 -5.25
C VAL A 4 -4.62 0.58 -5.89
N LEU A 5 -3.92 1.21 -6.84
CA LEU A 5 -4.44 2.35 -7.57
C LEU A 5 -5.59 1.96 -8.51
N ALA A 6 -5.51 0.79 -9.16
CA ALA A 6 -6.57 0.28 -10.02
C ALA A 6 -7.84 -0.06 -9.20
N ILE A 7 -7.69 -0.77 -8.08
CA ILE A 7 -8.79 -1.12 -7.18
C ILE A 7 -9.50 0.14 -6.63
N ARG A 8 -8.72 1.15 -6.23
CA ARG A 8 -9.30 2.43 -5.76
C ARG A 8 -10.10 3.13 -6.87
N ARG A 9 -9.59 3.13 -8.10
CA ARG A 9 -10.26 3.75 -9.25
C ARG A 9 -11.55 3.03 -9.63
N GLU A 10 -11.57 1.70 -9.50
CA GLU A 10 -12.72 0.87 -9.86
C GLU A 10 -13.81 0.87 -8.77
N LEU A 11 -13.44 0.79 -7.49
CA LEU A 11 -14.39 0.67 -6.39
C LEU A 11 -14.79 2.01 -5.77
N GLY A 12 -13.96 3.06 -5.91
CA GLY A 12 -14.20 4.36 -5.28
C GLY A 12 -14.14 4.35 -3.74
N LEU A 13 -13.70 3.25 -3.14
CA LEU A 13 -13.62 3.07 -1.69
C LEU A 13 -12.23 3.45 -1.16
N PRO A 14 -12.13 4.01 0.06
CA PRO A 14 -10.85 4.28 0.70
C PRO A 14 -10.19 2.96 1.13
N VAL A 15 -8.90 2.84 0.85
CA VAL A 15 -8.05 1.79 1.42
C VAL A 15 -7.84 2.12 2.90
N LYS A 16 -8.07 1.14 3.79
CA LYS A 16 -7.98 1.34 5.24
C LYS A 16 -6.74 0.76 5.87
N LEU A 17 -6.27 -0.37 5.36
CA LEU A 17 -5.16 -1.12 5.90
C LEU A 17 -4.25 -1.59 4.77
N ILE A 18 -2.99 -1.74 5.07
CA ILE A 18 -1.97 -2.28 4.17
C ILE A 18 -1.04 -3.23 4.92
N GLY A 19 -0.64 -4.29 4.23
CA GLY A 19 0.33 -5.26 4.72
C GLY A 19 1.68 -5.05 4.06
N PHE A 20 2.75 -4.92 4.84
CA PHE A 20 4.13 -4.82 4.33
C PHE A 20 4.92 -6.14 4.38
N GLY A 21 4.34 -7.17 4.99
CA GLY A 21 4.91 -8.50 5.17
C GLY A 21 3.85 -9.56 5.50
N GLU A 22 4.28 -10.71 6.02
CA GLU A 22 3.41 -11.86 6.30
C GLU A 22 3.05 -11.99 7.80
N GLN A 23 3.67 -11.21 8.67
CA GLN A 23 3.40 -11.26 10.11
C GLN A 23 2.15 -10.44 10.47
N LEU A 24 1.60 -10.73 11.65
CA LEU A 24 0.32 -10.16 12.09
C LEU A 24 0.44 -8.66 12.41
N ASP A 25 1.63 -8.25 12.80
CA ASP A 25 2.13 -6.91 13.07
C ASP A 25 2.51 -6.12 11.82
N ASP A 26 2.58 -6.78 10.65
CA ASP A 26 2.84 -6.10 9.37
C ASP A 26 1.60 -5.41 8.79
N LEU A 27 0.43 -5.54 9.45
CA LEU A 27 -0.82 -4.89 9.05
C LEU A 27 -0.97 -3.55 9.74
N GLN A 28 -0.93 -2.47 8.96
CA GLN A 28 -0.97 -1.10 9.45
C GLN A 28 -2.07 -0.28 8.76
N PRO A 29 -2.52 0.84 9.37
CA PRO A 29 -3.34 1.83 8.69
C PRO A 29 -2.72 2.26 7.36
N PHE A 30 -3.54 2.42 6.33
CA PHE A 30 -3.06 2.86 5.03
C PHE A 30 -2.66 4.33 5.08
N ASP A 31 -1.39 4.60 4.81
CA ASP A 31 -0.84 5.93 4.54
C ASP A 31 -0.33 5.99 3.08
N ALA A 32 -0.74 7.02 2.33
CA ALA A 32 -0.41 7.13 0.92
C ALA A 32 1.04 7.55 0.67
N ASP A 33 1.61 8.36 1.56
CA ASP A 33 2.97 8.86 1.45
C ASP A 33 3.96 7.76 1.82
N GLU A 34 3.71 7.00 2.90
CA GLU A 34 4.51 5.83 3.26
C GLU A 34 4.43 4.73 2.19
N PHE A 35 3.23 4.47 1.64
CA PHE A 35 3.08 3.50 0.57
C PHE A 35 3.84 3.89 -0.69
N ALA A 36 3.80 5.18 -1.06
CA ALA A 36 4.57 5.68 -2.20
C ALA A 36 6.08 5.55 -1.95
N ALA A 37 6.56 5.96 -0.77
CA ALA A 37 7.96 5.84 -0.38
C ALA A 37 8.46 4.39 -0.48
N ALA A 38 7.73 3.43 0.11
CA ALA A 38 8.09 2.02 0.09
C ALA A 38 8.10 1.40 -1.33
N LEU A 39 7.28 1.92 -2.25
CA LEU A 39 7.29 1.48 -3.65
C LEU A 39 8.57 1.89 -4.38
N PHE A 40 9.04 3.11 -4.16
CA PHE A 40 10.24 3.64 -4.82
C PHE A 40 11.54 3.20 -4.12
N GLU A 41 11.49 2.88 -2.83
CA GLU A 41 12.64 2.34 -2.09
C GLU A 41 13.03 0.94 -2.59
N LYS A 42 12.04 0.11 -2.95
CA LYS A 42 12.26 -1.21 -3.56
C LYS A 42 12.82 -1.18 -4.98
N GLU A 43 12.70 -0.07 -5.71
CA GLU A 43 13.26 0.07 -7.07
C GLU A 43 14.77 0.41 -7.06
N ASN A 44 15.31 0.88 -5.93
CA ASN A 44 16.72 1.28 -5.78
C ASN A 44 17.61 0.21 -5.11
N SER A 45 17.10 -1.03 -4.95
CA SER A 45 17.83 -2.17 -4.33
C SER A 45 18.18 -3.26 -5.32
#